data_AF-A0A7S2YLD8-F1
#
_entry.id   AF-A0A7S2YLD8-F1
#
_cell.length_a   1.000
_cell.length_b   1.000
_cell.length_c   1.000
_cell.angle_alpha   90.00
_cell.angle_beta   90.00
_cell.angle_gamma   90.00
#
_symmetry.space_group_name_H-M   'P 1'
#
loop_
_entity.id
_entity.type
_entity.pdbx_description
1 polymer ?
#
loop_
_entity_poly.entity_id
_entity_poly.type
_entity_poly.pdbx_seq_one_letter_code
_entity_poly.pdbx_strand_id
1 'polypeptide(L)'
;QHIKILRGEPGSPPSRFLCSNLRRAVSTLVVGFKDRISRHPEDKILIIPSLQEISRNPDTLSITPAQTQIQASWIEKSAKDIADFQKFFDTQLDMSLHMGNKPLDTNGLKRMNEFCEFLYSQKDEHFIVGGHSIWFRSFFRMFLPYSVHHASKEKKIVNGGIVTFELMKAETRRGPRYMIDPKTIQVVYGG
;
A
#
# COMPACT_ATOMS: atom_id res chain seq x y z
N GLN A 1 -19.75 4.55 -1.52
CA GLN A 1 -19.11 3.62 -2.47
C GLN A 1 -17.81 3.03 -1.92
N HIS A 2 -16.86 3.84 -1.43
CA HIS A 2 -15.57 3.35 -0.90
C HIS A 2 -15.67 2.28 0.18
N ILE A 3 -16.57 2.40 1.15
CA ILE A 3 -16.76 1.38 2.20
C ILE A 3 -17.14 0.01 1.61
N LYS A 4 -17.97 -0.01 0.55
CA LYS A 4 -18.38 -1.25 -0.11
C LYS A 4 -17.19 -1.95 -0.76
N ILE A 5 -16.33 -1.17 -1.43
CA ILE A 5 -15.06 -1.65 -1.99
C ILE A 5 -14.20 -2.21 -0.86
N LEU A 6 -13.95 -1.46 0.21
CA LEU A 6 -13.13 -1.91 1.35
C LEU A 6 -13.63 -3.22 1.97
N ARG A 7 -14.96 -3.42 2.01
CA ARG A 7 -15.59 -4.63 2.55
C ARG A 7 -15.74 -5.78 1.56
N GLY A 8 -15.53 -5.55 0.26
CA GLY A 8 -15.78 -6.55 -0.79
C GLY A 8 -17.26 -6.94 -0.83
N GLU A 9 -18.18 -5.98 -0.71
CA GLU A 9 -19.61 -6.28 -0.74
C GLU A 9 -20.08 -6.69 -2.17
N PRO A 10 -21.10 -7.55 -2.31
CA PRO A 10 -21.70 -7.85 -3.62
C PRO A 10 -22.09 -6.60 -4.40
N GLY A 11 -21.73 -6.56 -5.68
CA GLY A 11 -21.96 -5.40 -6.56
C GLY A 11 -21.00 -4.23 -6.33
N SER A 12 -20.02 -4.35 -5.43
CA SER A 12 -18.91 -3.40 -5.36
C SER A 12 -17.93 -3.61 -6.54
N PRO A 13 -17.31 -2.54 -7.05
CA PRO A 13 -16.25 -2.69 -8.04
C PRO A 13 -15.09 -3.56 -7.55
N PRO A 14 -14.45 -4.35 -8.43
CA PRO A 14 -13.30 -5.17 -8.06
C PRO A 14 -12.15 -4.28 -7.56
N SER A 15 -11.37 -4.78 -6.60
CA SER A 15 -10.23 -4.06 -6.07
C SER A 15 -9.10 -4.99 -5.69
N ARG A 16 -7.86 -4.53 -5.80
CA ARG A 16 -6.68 -5.32 -5.49
C ARG A 16 -5.93 -4.81 -4.26
N PHE A 17 -5.45 -5.74 -3.43
CA PHE A 17 -4.61 -5.40 -2.29
C PHE A 17 -3.13 -5.32 -2.71
N LEU A 18 -2.51 -4.20 -2.38
CA LEU A 18 -1.08 -3.97 -2.55
C LEU A 18 -0.48 -3.63 -1.18
N CYS A 19 0.72 -4.11 -0.89
CA CYS A 19 1.38 -3.77 0.36
C CYS A 19 2.88 -3.63 0.20
N SER A 20 3.50 -2.77 1.01
CA SER A 20 4.96 -2.79 1.18
C SER A 20 5.45 -4.15 1.69
N ASN A 21 6.74 -4.43 1.52
CA ASN A 21 7.38 -5.64 2.02
C ASN A 21 7.76 -5.62 3.51
N LEU A 22 7.42 -4.57 4.25
CA LEU A 22 7.70 -4.52 5.68
C LEU A 22 6.57 -5.22 6.44
N ARG A 23 6.91 -6.27 7.21
CA ARG A 23 5.96 -7.09 7.98
C ARG A 23 4.93 -6.28 8.79
N ARG A 24 5.31 -5.12 9.34
CA ARG A 24 4.38 -4.24 10.08
C ARG A 24 3.21 -3.72 9.22
N ALA A 25 3.45 -3.40 7.95
CA ALA A 25 2.40 -2.92 7.05
C ALA A 25 1.51 -4.09 6.63
N VAL A 26 2.12 -5.24 6.31
CA VAL A 26 1.39 -6.47 5.96
C VAL A 26 0.47 -6.90 7.11
N SER A 27 0.98 -6.91 8.33
CA SER A 27 0.19 -7.27 9.52
C SER A 27 -0.95 -6.29 9.78
N THR A 28 -0.71 -4.99 9.57
CA THR A 28 -1.77 -3.97 9.68
C THR A 28 -2.88 -4.24 8.67
N LEU A 29 -2.52 -4.56 7.43
CA LEU A 29 -3.48 -4.83 6.36
C LEU A 29 -4.23 -6.16 6.59
N VAL A 30 -3.54 -7.21 7.05
CA VAL A 30 -4.17 -8.48 7.44
C VAL A 30 -5.19 -8.24 8.56
N VAL A 31 -4.82 -7.54 9.64
CA VAL A 31 -5.76 -7.29 10.75
C VAL A 31 -6.94 -6.43 10.29
N GLY A 32 -6.69 -5.37 9.51
CA GLY A 32 -7.73 -4.46 9.04
C GLY A 32 -8.72 -5.09 8.05
N PHE A 33 -8.29 -6.10 7.29
CA PHE A 33 -9.10 -6.70 6.22
C PHE A 33 -9.32 -8.21 6.37
N LYS A 34 -8.98 -8.82 7.51
CA LYS A 34 -9.10 -10.27 7.74
C LYS A 34 -10.50 -10.81 7.38
N ASP A 35 -11.55 -10.11 7.79
CA ASP A 35 -12.94 -10.56 7.58
C ASP A 35 -13.33 -10.52 6.10
N ARG A 36 -12.75 -9.60 5.32
CA ARG A 36 -12.92 -9.58 3.86
C ARG A 36 -12.13 -10.70 3.23
N ILE A 37 -10.85 -10.82 3.54
CA ILE A 37 -9.94 -11.82 2.94
C ILE A 37 -10.43 -13.25 3.28
N SER A 38 -11.02 -13.47 4.45
CA SER A 38 -11.62 -14.77 4.81
C SER A 38 -12.89 -15.08 4.02
N ARG A 39 -13.68 -14.08 3.63
CA ARG A 39 -14.85 -14.25 2.74
C ARG A 39 -14.45 -14.40 1.27
N HIS A 40 -13.32 -13.83 0.90
CA HIS A 40 -12.78 -13.77 -0.46
C HIS A 40 -11.36 -14.35 -0.48
N PRO A 41 -11.19 -15.68 -0.38
CA PRO A 41 -9.87 -16.31 -0.34
C PRO A 41 -9.02 -16.06 -1.60
N GLU A 42 -9.64 -15.65 -2.69
CA GLU A 42 -9.02 -15.17 -3.93
C GLU A 42 -8.35 -13.79 -3.80
N ASP A 43 -8.71 -12.99 -2.80
CA ASP A 43 -8.08 -11.69 -2.54
C ASP A 43 -6.65 -11.91 -2.03
N LYS A 44 -5.69 -11.81 -2.96
CA LYS A 44 -4.25 -11.84 -2.64
C LYS A 44 -3.72 -10.43 -2.38
N ILE A 45 -2.82 -10.33 -1.40
CA ILE A 45 -2.05 -9.13 -1.09
C ILE A 45 -0.73 -9.22 -1.85
N LEU A 46 -0.61 -8.43 -2.91
CA LEU A 46 0.62 -8.36 -3.70
C LEU A 46 1.65 -7.48 -2.99
N ILE A 47 2.83 -8.04 -2.76
CA ILE A 47 3.93 -7.33 -2.11
C ILE A 47 4.71 -6.52 -3.14
N ILE A 48 4.70 -5.20 -2.97
CA ILE A 48 5.31 -4.21 -3.87
C ILE A 48 6.46 -3.49 -3.14
N PRO A 49 7.73 -3.78 -3.46
CA PRO A 49 8.89 -3.15 -2.81
C PRO A 49 8.97 -1.63 -2.95
N SER A 50 8.39 -1.04 -4.00
CA SER A 50 8.40 0.41 -4.20
C SER A 50 7.58 1.18 -3.14
N LEU A 51 6.69 0.48 -2.41
CA LEU A 51 5.95 0.98 -1.24
C LEU A 51 6.75 0.95 0.06
N GLN A 52 7.96 0.36 0.08
CA GLN A 52 8.81 0.33 1.27
C GLN A 52 9.12 1.74 1.77
N GLU A 53 9.13 1.94 3.09
CA GLU A 53 9.36 3.26 3.71
C GLU A 53 10.64 3.95 3.17
N ILE A 54 10.56 5.27 3.00
CA ILE A 54 11.57 6.12 2.35
C ILE A 54 12.84 6.28 3.18
N SER A 55 12.73 6.23 4.51
CA SER A 55 13.89 6.37 5.41
C SER A 55 14.94 5.29 5.16
N ARG A 56 16.19 5.56 5.58
CA ARG A 56 17.30 4.60 5.56
C ARG A 56 17.57 3.99 6.93
N ASN A 57 16.76 4.33 7.94
CA ASN A 57 16.92 3.77 9.28
C ASN A 57 16.76 2.23 9.23
N PRO A 58 17.47 1.47 10.08
CA PRO A 58 17.41 0.01 10.07
C PRO A 58 16.01 -0.57 10.22
N ASP A 59 15.12 0.10 10.98
CA ASP A 59 13.72 -0.30 11.18
C ASP A 59 12.87 -0.18 9.90
N THR A 60 13.39 0.44 8.85
CA THR A 60 12.74 0.57 7.55
C THR A 60 13.26 -0.42 6.51
N LEU A 61 14.11 -1.36 6.92
CA LEU A 61 14.57 -2.47 6.11
C LEU A 61 13.71 -3.70 6.38
N SER A 62 13.37 -4.41 5.31
CA SER A 62 12.75 -5.72 5.38
C SER A 62 13.78 -6.71 5.92
N ILE A 63 13.36 -7.48 6.92
CA ILE A 63 14.09 -8.64 7.41
C ILE A 63 13.80 -9.89 6.57
N THR A 64 12.83 -9.82 5.66
CA THR A 64 12.48 -10.91 4.74
C THR A 64 13.36 -10.80 3.50
N PRO A 65 14.17 -11.83 3.19
CA PRO A 65 14.95 -11.87 1.96
C PRO A 65 14.10 -11.83 0.69
N ALA A 66 14.69 -11.38 -0.43
CA ALA A 66 14.05 -11.38 -1.74
C ALA A 66 13.47 -12.76 -2.07
N GLN A 67 12.27 -12.78 -2.67
CA GLN A 67 11.56 -13.98 -3.13
C GLN A 67 11.26 -15.04 -2.05
N THR A 68 11.40 -14.68 -0.76
CA THR A 68 11.04 -15.56 0.36
C THR A 68 9.74 -15.11 1.02
N GLN A 69 9.09 -16.04 1.72
CA GLN A 69 7.85 -15.79 2.43
C GLN A 69 8.06 -14.96 3.69
N ILE A 70 7.18 -13.99 3.94
CA ILE A 70 7.15 -13.28 5.22
C ILE A 70 6.76 -14.25 6.33
N GLN A 71 7.50 -14.21 7.44
CA GLN A 71 7.25 -15.08 8.60
C GLN A 71 6.65 -14.28 9.74
N ALA A 72 5.65 -14.87 10.41
CA ALA A 72 5.08 -14.29 11.61
C ALA A 72 6.12 -14.32 12.74
N SER A 73 6.24 -13.19 13.43
CA SER A 73 6.99 -13.08 14.66
C SER A 73 6.34 -13.86 15.79
N TRP A 74 7.10 -14.14 16.85
CA TRP A 74 6.61 -14.78 18.06
C TRP A 74 5.37 -14.09 18.68
N ILE A 75 5.31 -12.75 18.68
CA ILE A 75 4.15 -11.97 19.17
C ILE A 75 2.92 -12.17 18.27
N GLU A 76 3.09 -12.17 16.95
CA GLU A 76 1.99 -12.44 16.02
C GLU A 76 1.48 -13.89 16.16
N LYS A 77 2.39 -14.85 16.36
CA LYS A 77 2.05 -16.26 16.58
C LYS A 77 1.31 -16.49 17.90
N SER A 78 1.58 -15.68 18.93
CA SER A 78 0.87 -15.75 20.21
C SER A 78 -0.47 -15.00 20.20
N ALA A 79 -0.65 -14.00 19.33
CA ALA A 79 -1.87 -13.20 19.20
C ALA A 79 -2.99 -13.87 18.37
N LYS A 80 -3.28 -15.15 18.64
CA LYS A 80 -4.23 -15.96 17.86
C LYS A 80 -5.67 -15.42 17.86
N ASP A 81 -6.07 -14.72 18.93
CA ASP A 81 -7.39 -14.11 19.03
C ASP A 81 -7.57 -12.89 18.10
N ILE A 82 -6.46 -12.33 17.60
CA ILE A 82 -6.48 -11.22 16.64
C ILE A 82 -6.55 -11.76 15.21
N ALA A 83 -5.59 -12.61 14.83
CA ALA A 83 -5.53 -13.27 13.53
C ALA A 83 -4.54 -14.45 13.55
N ASP A 84 -4.76 -15.44 12.68
CA ASP A 84 -3.74 -16.46 12.36
C ASP A 84 -2.75 -15.92 11.33
N PHE A 85 -1.84 -15.04 11.79
CA PHE A 85 -0.91 -14.32 10.92
C PHE A 85 -0.09 -15.24 10.02
N GLN A 86 0.43 -16.36 10.54
CA GLN A 86 1.25 -17.26 9.74
C GLN A 86 0.43 -17.87 8.59
N LYS A 87 -0.80 -18.33 8.87
CA LYS A 87 -1.70 -18.84 7.84
C LYS A 87 -2.02 -17.78 6.78
N PHE A 88 -2.31 -16.55 7.19
CA PHE A 88 -2.54 -15.45 6.25
C PHE A 88 -1.30 -15.16 5.42
N PHE A 89 -0.12 -15.17 6.03
CA PHE A 89 1.12 -14.94 5.31
C PHE A 89 1.34 -16.04 4.27
N ASP A 90 1.23 -17.31 4.64
CA ASP A 90 1.51 -18.44 3.76
C ASP A 90 0.51 -18.55 2.60
N THR A 91 -0.74 -18.15 2.81
CA THR A 91 -1.81 -18.39 1.82
C THR A 91 -2.16 -17.15 1.01
N GLN A 92 -2.15 -15.95 1.61
CA GLN A 92 -2.76 -14.75 1.02
C GLN A 92 -1.75 -13.71 0.53
N LEU A 93 -0.46 -13.92 0.72
CA LEU A 93 0.55 -13.03 0.16
C LEU A 93 1.03 -13.53 -1.19
N ASP A 94 1.05 -12.62 -2.16
CA ASP A 94 1.74 -12.83 -3.43
C ASP A 94 3.11 -12.15 -3.36
N MET A 95 4.16 -12.98 -3.29
CA MET A 95 5.55 -12.57 -3.18
C MET A 95 6.25 -12.43 -4.54
N SER A 96 5.54 -12.56 -5.67
CA SER A 96 6.13 -12.60 -7.02
C SER A 96 6.97 -11.38 -7.39
N LEU A 97 6.65 -10.20 -6.84
CA LEU A 97 7.39 -8.96 -7.06
C LEU A 97 8.34 -8.59 -5.92
N HIS A 98 8.48 -9.45 -4.91
CA HIS A 98 9.30 -9.17 -3.74
C HIS A 98 10.80 -9.35 -4.04
N MET A 99 11.47 -8.28 -4.44
CA MET A 99 12.91 -8.27 -4.73
C MET A 99 13.80 -7.86 -3.53
N GLY A 100 13.26 -7.89 -2.31
CA GLY A 100 13.99 -7.52 -1.10
C GLY A 100 14.00 -6.01 -0.84
N ASN A 101 15.07 -5.54 -0.19
CA ASN A 101 15.19 -4.14 0.22
C ASN A 101 15.48 -3.20 -0.95
N LYS A 102 15.02 -1.96 -0.82
CA LYS A 102 15.39 -0.84 -1.70
C LYS A 102 16.92 -0.81 -1.97
N PRO A 103 17.35 -0.74 -3.25
CA PRO A 103 18.77 -0.70 -3.59
C PRO A 103 19.41 0.66 -3.23
N LEU A 104 20.74 0.75 -3.26
CA LEU A 104 21.46 1.96 -2.86
C LEU A 104 21.35 3.10 -3.89
N ASP A 105 21.11 2.77 -5.16
CA ASP A 105 21.06 3.67 -6.32
C ASP A 105 19.65 4.18 -6.67
N THR A 106 18.68 3.97 -5.77
CA THR A 106 17.31 4.49 -5.90
C THR A 106 17.02 5.67 -4.96
N ASN A 107 15.90 6.35 -5.19
CA ASN A 107 15.40 7.41 -4.31
C ASN A 107 13.87 7.33 -4.20
N GLY A 108 13.30 8.16 -3.32
CA GLY A 108 11.85 8.19 -3.09
C GLY A 108 11.04 8.43 -4.36
N LEU A 109 11.44 9.38 -5.20
CA LEU A 109 10.72 9.75 -6.43
C LEU A 109 10.75 8.62 -7.46
N LYS A 110 11.90 7.99 -7.71
CA LYS A 110 12.00 6.85 -8.64
C LYS A 110 11.02 5.75 -8.26
N ARG A 111 11.01 5.34 -7.00
CA ARG A 111 10.11 4.30 -6.49
C ARG A 111 8.63 4.70 -6.52
N MET A 112 8.33 5.96 -6.24
CA MET A 112 6.97 6.47 -6.37
C MET A 112 6.48 6.41 -7.82
N ASN A 113 7.33 6.77 -8.79
CA ASN A 113 7.00 6.64 -10.21
C ASN A 113 6.88 5.17 -10.64
N GLU A 114 7.78 4.29 -10.16
CA GLU A 114 7.67 2.84 -10.38
C GLU A 114 6.32 2.29 -9.88
N PHE A 115 5.86 2.76 -8.71
CA PHE A 115 4.56 2.40 -8.18
C PHE A 115 3.42 2.92 -9.08
N CYS A 116 3.46 4.18 -9.52
CA CYS A 116 2.46 4.72 -10.42
C CYS A 116 2.44 3.98 -11.77
N GLU A 117 3.59 3.69 -12.38
CA GLU A 117 3.66 2.88 -13.60
C GLU A 117 3.09 1.48 -13.38
N PHE A 118 3.43 0.86 -12.24
CA PHE A 118 2.84 -0.42 -11.86
C PHE A 118 1.31 -0.35 -11.86
N LEU A 119 0.70 0.63 -11.16
CA LEU A 119 -0.76 0.79 -11.11
C LEU A 119 -1.38 0.90 -12.51
N TYR A 120 -0.82 1.74 -13.39
CA TYR A 120 -1.33 1.93 -14.74
C TYR A 120 -1.01 0.81 -15.73
N SER A 121 -0.13 -0.12 -15.36
CA SER A 121 0.10 -1.36 -16.13
C SER A 121 -0.90 -2.47 -15.77
N GLN A 122 -1.64 -2.32 -14.68
CA GLN A 122 -2.67 -3.28 -14.29
C GLN A 122 -3.99 -3.01 -15.02
N LYS A 123 -4.84 -4.03 -15.10
CA LYS A 123 -6.22 -3.89 -15.60
C LYS A 123 -7.20 -3.43 -14.52
N ASP A 124 -6.77 -3.47 -13.25
CA ASP A 124 -7.57 -3.10 -12.09
C ASP A 124 -7.72 -1.57 -11.98
N GLU A 125 -8.90 -1.08 -11.60
CA GLU A 125 -9.14 0.37 -11.41
C GLU A 125 -9.05 0.81 -9.94
N HIS A 126 -9.23 -0.12 -9.00
CA HIS A 126 -9.24 0.18 -7.57
C HIS A 126 -8.17 -0.61 -6.83
N PHE A 127 -7.40 0.10 -6.00
CA PHE A 127 -6.31 -0.48 -5.23
C PHE A 127 -6.45 -0.11 -3.77
N ILE A 128 -6.29 -1.09 -2.89
CA ILE A 128 -6.20 -0.90 -1.44
C ILE A 128 -4.73 -1.07 -1.07
N VAL A 129 -4.11 0.02 -0.61
CA VAL A 129 -2.65 0.10 -0.48
C VAL A 129 -2.23 0.18 0.99
N GLY A 130 -1.54 -0.85 1.47
CA GLY A 130 -0.89 -0.90 2.78
C GLY A 130 0.55 -0.40 2.71
N GLY A 131 0.90 0.57 3.56
CA GLY A 131 2.22 1.20 3.50
C GLY A 131 2.58 1.97 4.75
N HIS A 132 3.30 3.08 4.57
CA HIS A 132 3.89 3.82 5.68
C HIS A 132 3.63 5.32 5.57
N SER A 133 3.46 5.97 6.72
CA SER A 133 3.01 7.35 6.78
C SER A 133 3.99 8.35 6.17
N ILE A 134 5.31 8.13 6.23
CA ILE A 134 6.27 9.03 5.58
C ILE A 134 6.25 8.81 4.07
N TRP A 135 6.15 7.56 3.60
CA TRP A 135 5.95 7.24 2.19
C TRP A 135 4.70 7.94 1.64
N PHE A 136 3.53 7.75 2.27
CA PHE A 136 2.27 8.34 1.82
C PHE A 136 2.31 9.88 1.84
N ARG A 137 2.82 10.48 2.91
CA ARG A 137 2.96 11.95 2.96
C ARG A 137 3.86 12.47 1.85
N SER A 138 4.95 11.76 1.54
CA SER A 138 5.86 12.15 0.46
C SER A 138 5.22 11.95 -0.92
N PHE A 139 4.39 10.92 -1.09
CA PHE A 139 3.59 10.68 -2.28
C PHE A 139 2.60 11.83 -2.52
N PHE A 140 1.85 12.26 -1.51
CA PHE A 140 0.96 13.42 -1.60
C PHE A 140 1.74 14.71 -1.90
N ARG A 141 2.89 14.95 -1.27
CA ARG A 141 3.74 16.12 -1.57
C ARG A 141 4.21 16.14 -3.03
N MET A 142 4.49 14.98 -3.59
CA MET A 142 5.02 14.86 -4.95
C MET A 142 3.93 15.04 -6.01
N PHE A 143 2.76 14.43 -5.82
CA PHE A 143 1.75 14.33 -6.87
C PHE A 143 0.55 15.27 -6.70
N LEU A 144 0.42 15.97 -5.57
CA LEU A 144 -0.52 17.09 -5.49
C LEU A 144 0.07 18.34 -6.17
N PRO A 145 -0.76 19.14 -6.88
CA PRO A 145 -0.29 20.37 -7.53
C PRO A 145 0.44 21.29 -6.55
N TYR A 146 1.59 21.84 -6.93
CA TYR A 146 2.45 22.63 -6.04
C TYR A 146 1.70 23.77 -5.32
N SER A 147 0.87 24.51 -6.07
CA SER A 147 0.08 25.65 -5.58
C SER A 147 -1.03 25.30 -4.59
N VAL A 148 -1.37 24.02 -4.45
CA VAL A 148 -2.47 23.60 -3.57
C VAL A 148 -1.95 23.38 -2.15
N HIS A 149 -2.49 24.14 -1.20
CA HIS A 149 -2.34 23.87 0.23
C HIS A 149 -3.34 22.80 0.65
N HIS A 150 -2.86 21.66 1.14
CA HIS A 150 -3.71 20.54 1.54
C HIS A 150 -3.11 19.79 2.72
N ALA A 151 -3.96 19.36 3.67
CA ALA A 151 -3.53 18.68 4.89
C ALA A 151 -2.66 17.44 4.61
N SER A 152 -2.95 16.69 3.54
CA SER A 152 -2.18 15.49 3.11
C SER A 152 -0.72 15.77 2.75
N LYS A 153 -0.35 17.03 2.46
CA LYS A 153 1.06 17.43 2.26
C LYS A 153 1.80 17.64 3.59
N GLU A 154 1.10 17.86 4.69
CA GLU A 154 1.70 18.31 5.94
C GLU A 154 1.61 17.22 7.02
N LYS A 155 0.41 16.67 7.17
CA LYS A 155 0.07 15.70 8.21
C LYS A 155 0.42 14.27 7.78
N LYS A 156 0.65 13.42 8.78
CA LYS A 156 0.79 11.98 8.60
C LYS A 156 -0.59 11.36 8.82
N ILE A 157 -0.94 10.39 7.97
CA ILE A 157 -2.09 9.51 8.23
C ILE A 157 -1.81 8.78 9.54
N VAL A 158 -2.80 8.71 10.45
CA VAL A 158 -2.65 7.98 11.70
C VAL A 158 -2.57 6.48 11.44
N ASN A 159 -2.03 5.71 12.40
CA ASN A 159 -1.92 4.27 12.22
C ASN A 159 -3.32 3.64 12.04
N GLY A 160 -3.48 2.82 10.99
CA GLY A 160 -4.78 2.24 10.62
C GLY A 160 -5.73 3.21 9.91
N GLY A 161 -5.29 4.44 9.62
CA GLY A 161 -6.04 5.41 8.85
C GLY A 161 -6.24 5.01 7.39
N ILE A 162 -7.35 5.44 6.81
CA ILE A 162 -7.78 5.18 5.44
C ILE A 162 -8.17 6.51 4.80
N VAL A 163 -7.46 6.84 3.72
CA VAL A 163 -7.72 7.98 2.85
C VAL A 163 -7.89 7.46 1.43
N THR A 164 -8.86 7.97 0.70
CA THR A 164 -9.08 7.67 -0.72
C THR A 164 -8.76 8.88 -1.57
N PHE A 165 -8.31 8.66 -2.80
CA PHE A 165 -8.07 9.69 -3.80
C PHE A 165 -8.00 9.05 -5.19
N GLU A 166 -8.16 9.86 -6.23
CA GLU A 166 -7.92 9.45 -7.61
C GLU A 166 -6.51 9.85 -8.04
N LEU A 167 -5.79 8.86 -8.58
CA LEU A 167 -4.53 9.09 -9.27
C LEU A 167 -4.84 9.27 -10.75
N MET A 168 -4.22 10.27 -11.37
CA MET A 168 -4.33 10.58 -12.79
C MET A 168 -2.98 10.39 -13.47
N LYS A 169 -2.99 9.93 -14.73
CA LYS A 169 -1.84 9.84 -15.62
C LYS A 169 -2.09 10.71 -16.85
N ALA A 170 -1.09 11.51 -17.20
CA ALA A 170 -1.08 12.30 -18.42
C ALA A 170 0.18 11.98 -19.21
N GLU A 171 0.01 11.69 -20.50
CA GLU A 171 1.14 11.52 -21.41
C GLU A 171 1.68 12.90 -21.82
N THR A 172 2.99 13.08 -21.67
CA THR A 172 3.67 14.32 -22.05
C THR A 172 4.83 14.04 -23.00
N ARG A 173 5.34 15.06 -23.68
CA ARG A 173 6.53 14.94 -24.53
C ARG A 173 7.77 14.42 -23.79
N ARG A 174 7.78 14.49 -22.45
CA ARG A 174 8.89 14.04 -21.58
C ARG A 174 8.58 12.71 -20.89
N GLY A 175 7.58 11.97 -21.38
CA GLY A 175 7.07 10.76 -20.76
C GLY A 175 5.87 11.01 -19.83
N PRO A 176 5.36 9.97 -19.19
CA PRO A 176 4.16 10.04 -18.37
C PRO A 176 4.38 10.90 -17.13
N ARG A 177 3.30 11.58 -16.73
CA ARG A 177 3.22 12.37 -15.51
C ARG A 177 2.02 11.93 -14.70
N TYR A 178 2.20 11.94 -13.38
CA TYR A 178 1.14 11.57 -12.44
C TYR A 178 0.72 12.76 -11.61
N MET A 179 -0.55 12.78 -11.24
CA MET A 179 -1.12 13.81 -10.39
C MET A 179 -2.28 13.25 -9.57
N ILE A 180 -2.47 13.79 -8.37
CA ILE A 180 -3.65 13.54 -7.53
C ILE A 180 -4.59 14.72 -7.68
N ASP A 181 -5.86 14.49 -7.98
CA ASP A 181 -6.86 15.56 -7.92
C ASP A 181 -7.17 15.85 -6.44
N PRO A 182 -6.84 17.04 -5.91
CA PRO A 182 -7.11 17.38 -4.52
C PRO A 182 -8.59 17.25 -4.13
N LYS A 183 -9.54 17.41 -5.08
CA LYS A 183 -10.98 17.32 -4.82
C LYS A 183 -11.44 15.90 -4.52
N THR A 184 -10.66 14.90 -4.92
CA THR A 184 -10.99 13.48 -4.75
C THR A 184 -10.48 12.92 -3.43
N ILE A 185 -9.66 13.68 -2.70
CA ILE A 185 -9.12 13.24 -1.42
C ILE A 185 -10.24 13.22 -0.38
N GLN A 186 -10.51 12.05 0.19
CA GLN A 186 -11.48 11.88 1.26
C GLN A 186 -10.90 11.05 2.39
N VAL A 187 -11.15 11.49 3.63
CA VAL A 187 -10.84 10.71 4.83
C VAL A 187 -12.00 9.75 5.08
N VAL A 188 -11.73 8.46 4.98
CA VAL A 188 -12.72 7.41 5.30
C VAL A 188 -12.67 7.07 6.79
N TYR A 189 -11.47 7.01 7.36
CA TYR A 189 -11.24 6.72 8.78
C TYR A 189 -9.84 7.22 9.18
N GLY A 190 -9.68 7.90 10.32
CA GLY A 190 -8.36 8.26 10.87
C GLY A 190 -7.38 8.90 9.87
N GLY A 191 -7.81 9.95 9.17
CA GLY A 191 -7.01 10.65 8.14
C GLY A 191 -6.13 11.77 8.66
#